data_AF-A0A7C1BHJ2-F1
#
_entry.id   AF-A0A7C1BHJ2-F1
#
_cell.length_a   1.000
_cell.length_b   1.000
_cell.length_c   1.000
_cell.angle_alpha   90.00
_cell.angle_beta   90.00
_cell.angle_gamma   90.00
#
_symmetry.space_group_name_H-M   'P 1'
#
loop_
_entity.id
_entity.type
_entity.pdbx_description
1 polymer ?
#
loop_
_entity_poly.entity_id
_entity_poly.type
_entity_poly.pdbx_seq_one_letter_code
_entity_poly.pdbx_strand_id
1 'polypeptide(L)'
;MGLLSIDKKVKPLLISCQEKSSISLYGILLEENKTREAEVILDEAYRRALALITDEKGDWPDSLPWGWLENRHIIRTLVNKAVSLWDQGKTDEALEMFRKLLRTNPSDNAGVRYYILAIRLNMSLEKFEKKFDKGGFYLATEIDRWFEENSKKFPDEFEWWWEEVMKYEEDTSPGNSDDQK
;
A
#
# COMPACT_ATOMS: atom_id res chain seq x y z
N MET A 1 -3.29 -31.86 -15.52
CA MET A 1 -2.00 -31.23 -15.16
C MET A 1 -2.34 -30.02 -14.32
N GLY A 2 -2.18 -30.12 -12.99
CA GLY A 2 -2.46 -29.00 -12.08
C GLY A 2 -1.32 -27.99 -12.15
N LEU A 3 -1.65 -26.74 -12.42
CA LEU A 3 -0.75 -25.60 -12.25
C LEU A 3 -0.53 -25.43 -10.74
N LEU A 4 0.62 -25.89 -10.25
CA LEU A 4 1.13 -25.47 -8.94
C LEU A 4 1.48 -23.97 -9.07
N SER A 5 0.55 -23.11 -8.64
CA SER A 5 0.87 -21.71 -8.37
C SER A 5 1.86 -21.69 -7.23
N ILE A 6 3.13 -21.50 -7.55
CA ILE A 6 4.18 -21.32 -6.54
C ILE A 6 3.96 -19.92 -5.99
N ASP A 7 3.26 -19.79 -4.86
CA ASP A 7 3.13 -18.52 -4.13
C ASP A 7 4.54 -17.94 -3.93
N LYS A 8 4.91 -16.92 -4.71
CA LYS A 8 6.21 -16.25 -4.59
C LYS A 8 6.14 -15.29 -3.40
N LYS A 9 6.24 -15.85 -2.19
CA LYS A 9 6.38 -15.05 -0.96
C LYS A 9 7.80 -14.50 -0.87
N VAL A 10 7.93 -13.20 -0.60
CA VAL A 10 9.22 -12.57 -0.31
C VAL A 10 9.78 -13.22 0.96
N LYS A 11 10.95 -13.86 0.86
CA LYS A 11 11.68 -14.37 2.04
C LYS A 11 12.04 -13.18 2.94
N PRO A 12 12.11 -13.35 4.27
CA PRO A 12 12.57 -12.28 5.15
C PRO A 12 14.01 -11.91 4.76
N LEU A 13 14.15 -10.77 4.09
CA LEU A 13 15.42 -10.24 3.62
C LEU A 13 16.11 -9.56 4.80
N LEU A 14 17.41 -9.84 5.00
CA LEU A 14 18.26 -9.09 5.94
C LEU A 14 18.44 -7.67 5.40
N ILE A 15 17.56 -6.76 5.81
CA ILE A 15 17.53 -5.40 5.32
C ILE A 15 18.48 -4.52 6.13
N SER A 16 19.35 -3.79 5.43
CA SER A 16 20.32 -2.89 6.05
C SER A 16 19.62 -1.71 6.75
N CYS A 17 20.21 -1.23 7.84
CA CYS A 17 19.73 -0.09 8.63
C CYS A 17 19.48 1.20 7.80
N GLN A 18 20.09 1.27 6.61
CA GLN A 18 20.00 2.43 5.72
C GLN A 18 18.59 2.68 5.18
N GLU A 19 17.80 1.65 4.85
CA GLU A 19 16.47 1.85 4.23
C GLU A 19 15.44 2.37 5.22
N LYS A 20 15.49 1.86 6.46
CA LYS A 20 14.67 2.40 7.56
C LYS A 20 15.00 3.87 7.83
N SER A 21 16.27 4.24 7.72
CA SER A 21 16.74 5.62 7.88
C SER A 21 16.26 6.53 6.74
N SER A 22 16.10 6.03 5.51
CA SER A 22 15.70 6.85 4.36
C SER A 22 14.28 7.41 4.51
N ILE A 23 13.33 6.62 5.01
CA ILE A 23 11.94 7.09 5.21
C ILE A 23 11.85 8.13 6.33
N SER A 24 12.61 7.95 7.41
CA SER A 24 12.69 8.97 8.47
C SER A 24 13.30 10.26 7.96
N LEU A 25 14.39 10.19 7.19
CA LEU A 25 15.03 11.36 6.59
C LEU A 25 14.11 12.07 5.59
N TYR A 26 13.39 11.31 4.75
CA TYR A 26 12.39 11.85 3.84
C TYR A 26 11.35 12.71 4.57
N GLY A 27 10.78 12.20 5.67
CA GLY A 27 9.82 12.94 6.48
C GLY A 27 10.39 14.24 7.05
N ILE A 28 11.60 14.20 7.62
CA ILE A 28 12.28 15.39 8.15
C ILE A 28 12.50 16.44 7.07
N LEU A 29 12.92 16.04 5.86
CA LEU A 29 13.15 16.98 4.76
C LEU A 29 11.85 17.64 4.28
N LEU A 30 10.72 16.94 4.31
CA LEU A 30 9.42 17.54 4.02
C LEU A 30 9.02 18.58 5.08
N GLU A 31 9.22 18.28 6.37
CA GLU A 31 8.97 19.24 7.46
C GLU A 31 9.82 20.51 7.33
N GLU A 32 11.05 20.37 6.85
CA GLU A 32 11.97 21.49 6.56
C GLU A 32 11.68 22.21 5.22
N ASN A 33 10.62 21.82 4.49
CA ASN A 33 10.28 22.33 3.16
C ASN A 33 11.39 22.12 2.10
N LYS A 34 12.26 21.12 2.30
CA LYS A 34 13.31 20.72 1.37
C LYS A 34 12.81 19.68 0.37
N THR A 35 11.71 19.98 -0.32
CA THR A 35 10.99 19.04 -1.19
C THR A 35 11.87 18.38 -2.24
N ARG A 36 12.81 19.13 -2.84
CA ARG A 36 13.72 18.58 -3.85
C ARG A 36 14.68 17.53 -3.26
N GLU A 37 15.21 17.77 -2.07
CA GLU A 37 16.09 16.81 -1.39
C GLU A 37 15.29 15.59 -0.94
N ALA A 38 14.08 15.81 -0.42
CA ALA A 38 13.16 14.75 -0.03
C ALA A 38 12.88 13.80 -1.21
N GLU A 39 12.57 14.34 -2.40
CA GLU A 39 12.28 13.52 -3.58
C GLU A 39 13.51 12.69 -4.01
N VAL A 40 14.72 13.24 -3.93
CA VAL A 40 15.96 12.48 -4.23
C VAL A 40 16.14 11.31 -3.28
N ILE A 41 15.89 11.51 -1.97
CA ILE A 41 15.95 10.43 -0.98
C ILE A 41 14.86 9.38 -1.23
N LEU A 42 13.65 9.82 -1.56
CA LEU A 42 12.54 8.92 -1.86
C LEU A 42 12.78 8.10 -3.12
N ASP A 43 13.31 8.69 -4.19
CA ASP A 43 13.65 8.01 -5.43
C ASP A 43 14.72 6.94 -5.24
N GLU A 44 15.74 7.25 -4.43
CA GLU A 44 16.77 6.28 -4.06
C GLU A 44 16.19 5.12 -3.25
N ALA A 45 15.38 5.41 -2.23
CA ALA A 45 14.74 4.40 -1.41
C ALA A 45 13.78 3.53 -2.25
N TYR A 46 13.00 4.15 -3.13
CA TYR A 46 12.07 3.47 -4.02
C TYR A 46 12.78 2.49 -4.96
N ARG A 47 13.91 2.90 -5.56
CA ARG A 47 14.68 2.02 -6.44
C ARG A 47 15.20 0.79 -5.72
N ARG A 48 15.67 0.96 -4.48
CA ARG A 48 16.13 -0.15 -3.63
C ARG A 48 14.98 -1.06 -3.22
N ALA A 49 13.87 -0.48 -2.78
CA ALA A 49 12.65 -1.21 -2.43
C ALA A 49 12.16 -2.07 -3.61
N LEU A 50 12.14 -1.53 -4.83
CA LEU A 50 11.83 -2.30 -6.03
C LEU A 50 12.82 -3.45 -6.24
N ALA A 51 14.13 -3.17 -6.20
CA ALA A 51 15.16 -4.19 -6.39
C ALA A 51 15.09 -5.34 -5.37
N LEU A 52 14.52 -5.12 -4.19
CA LEU A 52 14.31 -6.15 -3.17
C LEU A 52 13.09 -7.03 -3.43
N ILE A 53 12.02 -6.48 -4.02
CA ILE A 53 10.75 -7.21 -4.17
C ILE A 53 10.55 -7.79 -5.56
N THR A 54 11.16 -7.21 -6.59
CA THR A 54 10.94 -7.66 -7.96
C THR A 54 11.86 -8.81 -8.34
N ASP A 55 11.37 -9.73 -9.15
CA ASP A 55 12.21 -10.76 -9.76
C ASP A 55 13.04 -10.21 -10.95
N GLU A 56 13.79 -11.09 -11.62
CA GLU A 56 14.66 -10.72 -12.76
C GLU A 56 13.91 -10.05 -13.92
N LYS A 57 12.58 -10.20 -14.00
CA LYS A 57 11.73 -9.60 -15.03
C LYS A 57 11.14 -8.26 -14.59
N GLY A 58 11.32 -7.86 -13.33
CA GLY A 58 10.69 -6.69 -12.74
C GLY A 58 9.28 -6.95 -12.21
N ASP A 59 8.86 -8.22 -12.12
CA ASP A 59 7.53 -8.57 -11.64
C ASP A 59 7.47 -8.52 -10.11
N TRP A 60 6.39 -7.97 -9.57
CA TRP A 60 6.12 -7.91 -8.14
C TRP A 60 5.82 -9.31 -7.58
N PRO A 61 6.05 -9.55 -6.28
CA PRO A 61 5.66 -10.82 -5.65
C PRO A 61 4.14 -10.93 -5.60
N ASP A 62 3.62 -12.15 -5.51
CA ASP A 62 2.17 -12.36 -5.34
C ASP A 62 1.68 -11.83 -3.98
N SER A 63 2.55 -11.82 -2.98
CA SER A 63 2.23 -11.39 -1.62
C SER A 63 3.39 -10.64 -0.96
N LEU A 64 3.06 -9.47 -0.40
CA LEU A 64 3.94 -8.60 0.39
C LEU A 64 3.24 -8.22 1.71
N PRO A 65 3.04 -9.18 2.63
CA PRO A 65 2.19 -9.01 3.80
C PRO A 65 2.79 -8.02 4.82
N TRP A 66 1.95 -7.10 5.33
CA TRP A 66 2.33 -6.13 6.37
C TRP A 66 2.76 -6.75 7.71
N GLY A 67 2.27 -7.96 8.01
CA GLY A 67 2.58 -8.68 9.26
C GLY A 67 4.07 -8.91 9.48
N TRP A 68 4.85 -8.95 8.40
CA TRP A 68 6.30 -9.15 8.42
C TRP A 68 6.99 -7.80 8.60
N LEU A 69 7.76 -7.65 9.69
CA LEU A 69 8.36 -6.37 10.07
C LEU A 69 9.33 -5.83 9.00
N GLU A 70 9.98 -6.75 8.29
CA GLU A 70 10.87 -6.54 7.17
C GLU A 70 10.13 -5.92 5.97
N ASN A 71 8.84 -6.18 5.78
CA ASN A 71 8.10 -5.63 4.65
C ASN A 71 7.62 -4.20 4.92
N ARG A 72 7.42 -3.81 6.18
CA ARG A 72 6.73 -2.55 6.51
C ARG A 72 7.38 -1.30 5.95
N HIS A 73 8.71 -1.23 5.96
CA HIS A 73 9.42 -0.07 5.44
C HIS A 73 9.46 -0.07 3.91
N ILE A 74 9.54 -1.25 3.28
CA ILE A 74 9.37 -1.40 1.82
C ILE A 74 7.99 -0.90 1.40
N ILE A 75 6.92 -1.41 2.03
CA ILE A 75 5.54 -1.00 1.77
C ILE A 75 5.39 0.51 1.96
N ARG A 76 5.87 1.06 3.08
CA ARG A 76 5.83 2.51 3.33
C ARG A 76 6.57 3.31 2.27
N THR A 77 7.71 2.84 1.79
CA THR A 77 8.47 3.51 0.72
C THR A 77 7.67 3.56 -0.56
N LEU A 78 7.08 2.43 -0.97
CA LEU A 78 6.24 2.32 -2.16
C LEU A 78 5.00 3.22 -2.07
N VAL A 79 4.34 3.25 -0.90
CA VAL A 79 3.19 4.12 -0.64
C VAL A 79 3.59 5.60 -0.75
N ASN A 80 4.69 6.02 -0.10
CA ASN A 80 5.16 7.41 -0.21
C ASN A 80 5.51 7.78 -1.65
N LYS A 81 6.09 6.85 -2.42
CA LYS A 81 6.35 7.10 -3.84
C LYS A 81 5.06 7.27 -4.64
N ALA A 82 4.06 6.41 -4.43
CA ALA A 82 2.76 6.54 -5.08
C ALA A 82 2.07 7.86 -4.73
N VAL A 83 2.13 8.30 -3.47
CA VAL A 83 1.62 9.61 -3.03
C VAL A 83 2.37 10.76 -3.72
N SER A 84 3.70 10.72 -3.78
CA SER A 84 4.50 11.73 -4.50
C SER A 84 4.16 11.79 -5.99
N LEU A 85 3.96 10.64 -6.65
CA LEU A 85 3.51 10.61 -8.05
C LEU A 85 2.14 11.27 -8.23
N TRP A 86 1.21 11.03 -7.31
CA TRP A 86 -0.12 11.65 -7.35
C TRP A 86 -0.04 13.17 -7.16
N ASP A 87 0.79 13.64 -6.23
CA ASP A 87 1.04 15.08 -6.01
C ASP A 87 1.63 15.76 -7.26
N GLN A 88 2.52 15.06 -7.97
CA GLN A 88 3.11 15.51 -9.23
C GLN A 88 2.13 15.46 -10.43
N GLY A 89 0.89 15.02 -10.22
CA GLY A 89 -0.12 14.88 -11.29
C GLY A 89 0.05 13.64 -12.17
N LYS A 90 0.98 12.73 -11.83
CA LYS A 90 1.16 11.43 -12.50
C LYS A 90 0.15 10.42 -11.95
N THR A 91 -1.13 10.78 -12.05
CA THR A 91 -2.24 10.09 -11.39
C THR A 91 -2.37 8.63 -11.83
N ASP A 92 -2.18 8.34 -13.12
CA ASP A 92 -2.28 6.97 -13.64
C ASP A 92 -1.18 6.06 -13.09
N GLU A 93 0.06 6.57 -12.99
CA GLU A 93 1.20 5.85 -12.41
C GLU A 93 0.99 5.59 -10.92
N ALA A 94 0.50 6.60 -10.19
CA ALA A 94 0.17 6.47 -8.77
C ALA A 94 -0.92 5.42 -8.53
N LEU A 95 -1.99 5.48 -9.32
CA LEU A 95 -3.13 4.56 -9.22
C LEU A 95 -2.70 3.11 -9.48
N GLU A 96 -1.88 2.87 -10.50
CA GLU A 96 -1.35 1.54 -10.78
C GLU A 96 -0.47 1.01 -9.64
N MET A 97 0.35 1.88 -9.04
CA MET A 97 1.17 1.49 -7.89
C MET A 97 0.32 1.16 -6.66
N PHE A 98 -0.72 1.95 -6.37
CA PHE A 98 -1.64 1.65 -5.27
C PHE A 98 -2.39 0.34 -5.50
N ARG A 99 -2.84 0.05 -6.73
CA ARG A 99 -3.48 -1.23 -7.06
C ARG A 99 -2.56 -2.42 -6.84
N LYS A 100 -1.29 -2.34 -7.25
CA LYS A 100 -0.29 -3.38 -6.99
C LYS A 100 -0.06 -3.59 -5.49
N LEU A 101 0.05 -2.50 -4.73
CA LEU A 101 0.16 -2.55 -3.27
C LEU A 101 -1.07 -3.22 -2.61
N LEU A 102 -2.28 -2.89 -3.08
CA LEU A 102 -3.50 -3.49 -2.55
C LEU A 102 -3.61 -4.99 -2.86
N ARG A 103 -3.26 -5.40 -4.09
CA ARG A 103 -3.25 -6.82 -4.49
C ARG A 103 -2.25 -7.66 -3.71
N THR A 104 -1.05 -7.12 -3.47
CA THR A 104 0.00 -7.84 -2.73
C THR A 104 -0.21 -7.84 -1.22
N ASN A 105 -1.03 -6.92 -0.69
CA ASN A 105 -1.36 -6.83 0.73
C ASN A 105 -2.86 -6.50 0.95
N PRO A 106 -3.78 -7.46 0.74
CA PRO A 106 -5.22 -7.21 0.85
C PRO A 106 -5.70 -6.78 2.23
N SER A 107 -4.96 -7.08 3.31
CA SER A 107 -5.28 -6.56 4.65
C SER A 107 -5.18 -5.03 4.75
N ASP A 108 -4.55 -4.39 3.75
CA ASP A 108 -4.47 -2.95 3.55
C ASP A 108 -4.18 -2.12 4.81
N ASN A 109 -3.24 -2.60 5.62
CA ASN A 109 -2.80 -1.88 6.83
C ASN A 109 -2.17 -0.52 6.52
N ALA A 110 -1.72 -0.31 5.28
CA ALA A 110 -1.17 0.97 4.82
C ALA A 110 -2.25 1.94 4.32
N GLY A 111 -3.50 1.50 4.19
CA GLY A 111 -4.64 2.35 3.81
C GLY A 111 -4.63 2.79 2.33
N VAL A 112 -4.02 2.03 1.43
CA VAL A 112 -3.92 2.41 0.02
C VAL A 112 -5.27 2.43 -0.70
N ARG A 113 -6.27 1.69 -0.19
CA ARG A 113 -7.64 1.71 -0.75
C ARG A 113 -8.26 3.10 -0.76
N TYR A 114 -7.91 3.94 0.22
CA TYR A 114 -8.45 5.31 0.28
C TYR A 114 -7.89 6.19 -0.83
N TYR A 115 -6.60 6.05 -1.16
CA TYR A 115 -5.98 6.78 -2.27
C TYR A 115 -6.57 6.35 -3.62
N ILE A 116 -6.77 5.03 -3.82
CA ILE A 116 -7.44 4.51 -5.02
C ILE A 116 -8.83 5.15 -5.17
N LEU A 117 -9.62 5.14 -4.10
CA LEU A 117 -10.97 5.71 -4.13
C LEU A 117 -10.94 7.23 -4.38
N ALA A 118 -10.00 7.96 -3.76
CA ALA A 118 -9.85 9.40 -3.93
C ALA A 118 -9.55 9.75 -5.39
N ILE A 119 -8.61 9.03 -6.00
CA ILE A 119 -8.26 9.17 -7.43
C ILE A 119 -9.48 8.86 -8.30
N ARG A 120 -10.20 7.76 -8.03
CA ARG A 120 -11.39 7.37 -8.80
C ARG A 120 -12.56 8.35 -8.67
N LEU A 121 -12.63 9.10 -7.58
CA LEU A 121 -13.54 10.22 -7.39
C LEU A 121 -13.00 11.55 -7.95
N ASN A 122 -11.89 11.52 -8.69
CA ASN A 122 -11.25 12.68 -9.29
C ASN A 122 -10.88 13.76 -8.25
N MET A 123 -10.46 13.32 -7.07
CA MET A 123 -9.94 14.16 -5.99
C MET A 123 -8.44 14.44 -6.24
N SER A 124 -7.96 15.63 -5.89
CA SER A 124 -6.52 15.91 -5.79
C SER A 124 -5.99 15.47 -4.42
N LEU A 125 -4.68 15.23 -4.32
CA LEU A 125 -4.03 14.96 -3.03
C LEU A 125 -4.31 16.09 -2.02
N GLU A 126 -4.14 17.35 -2.42
CA GLU A 126 -4.43 18.51 -1.55
C GLU A 126 -5.86 18.46 -0.97
N LYS A 127 -6.86 18.14 -1.80
CA LYS A 127 -8.25 18.05 -1.36
C LYS A 127 -8.48 16.86 -0.43
N PHE A 128 -7.80 15.74 -0.69
CA PHE A 128 -7.85 14.55 0.14
C PHE A 128 -7.24 14.82 1.52
N GLU A 129 -6.02 15.34 1.57
CA GLU A 129 -5.33 15.69 2.83
C GLU A 129 -6.13 16.73 3.61
N LYS A 130 -6.59 17.81 2.97
CA LYS A 130 -7.43 18.81 3.66
C LYS A 130 -8.70 18.23 4.27
N LYS A 131 -9.27 17.18 3.68
CA LYS A 131 -10.47 16.53 4.17
C LYS A 131 -10.16 15.63 5.37
N PHE A 132 -9.15 14.77 5.25
CA PHE A 132 -8.92 13.66 6.18
C PHE A 132 -7.76 13.86 7.14
N ASP A 133 -6.74 14.64 6.79
CA ASP A 133 -5.60 14.93 7.66
C ASP A 133 -6.04 15.82 8.84
N LYS A 134 -5.92 15.29 10.06
CA LYS A 134 -6.18 15.99 11.31
C LYS A 134 -4.90 16.25 12.11
N GLY A 135 -3.79 16.55 11.42
CA GLY A 135 -2.51 16.86 12.05
C GLY A 135 -1.59 15.64 12.12
N GLY A 136 -1.45 14.92 11.02
CA GLY A 136 -0.58 13.77 10.86
C GLY A 136 -1.26 12.42 11.07
N PHE A 137 -2.59 12.38 11.21
CA PHE A 137 -3.35 11.14 11.31
C PHE A 137 -4.76 11.29 10.72
N TYR A 138 -5.27 10.18 10.19
CA TYR A 138 -6.65 10.07 9.73
C TYR A 138 -7.54 9.54 10.85
N LEU A 139 -8.71 10.16 11.05
CA LEU A 139 -9.74 9.59 11.89
C LEU A 139 -10.32 8.36 11.18
N ALA A 140 -9.93 7.16 11.64
CA ALA A 140 -10.33 5.89 11.03
C ALA A 140 -11.84 5.84 10.75
N THR A 141 -12.65 6.26 11.71
CA THR A 141 -14.11 6.28 11.59
C THR A 141 -14.67 7.17 10.47
N GLU A 142 -14.02 8.29 10.15
CA GLU A 142 -14.48 9.21 9.10
C GLU A 142 -14.10 8.69 7.71
N ILE A 143 -12.85 8.26 7.55
CA ILE A 143 -12.32 7.80 6.28
C ILE A 143 -12.87 6.42 5.89
N ASP A 144 -13.08 5.52 6.86
CA ASP A 144 -13.74 4.23 6.63
C ASP A 144 -15.18 4.40 6.18
N ARG A 145 -15.96 5.24 6.88
CA ARG A 145 -17.35 5.52 6.47
C ARG A 145 -17.41 6.10 5.06
N TRP A 146 -16.56 7.09 4.77
CA TRP A 146 -16.47 7.66 3.42
C TRP A 146 -16.12 6.60 2.38
N PHE A 147 -15.21 5.67 2.71
CA PHE A 147 -14.83 4.57 1.83
C PHE A 147 -16.00 3.60 1.58
N GLU A 148 -16.69 3.14 2.62
CA GLU A 148 -17.85 2.25 2.52
C GLU A 148 -18.98 2.83 1.67
N GLU A 149 -19.25 4.13 1.83
CA GLU A 149 -20.30 4.85 1.10
C GLU A 149 -19.99 5.00 -0.41
N ASN A 150 -18.70 5.08 -0.78
CA ASN A 150 -18.30 5.46 -2.13
C ASN A 150 -17.63 4.33 -2.93
N SER A 151 -17.01 3.34 -2.29
CA SER A 151 -16.33 2.22 -2.94
C SER A 151 -17.26 1.41 -3.84
N LYS A 152 -18.55 1.30 -3.49
CA LYS A 152 -19.60 0.61 -4.27
C LYS A 152 -19.80 1.17 -5.68
N LYS A 153 -19.33 2.40 -5.96
CA LYS A 153 -19.37 3.01 -7.29
C LYS A 153 -18.30 2.46 -8.24
N PHE A 154 -17.30 1.75 -7.69
CA PHE A 154 -16.13 1.25 -8.41
C PHE A 154 -15.92 -0.25 -8.12
N PRO A 155 -16.86 -1.11 -8.55
CA PRO A 155 -16.74 -2.56 -8.34
C PRO A 155 -15.47 -3.13 -8.98
N ASP A 156 -15.03 -2.56 -10.10
CA ASP A 156 -13.79 -2.92 -10.79
C ASP A 156 -12.52 -2.74 -9.92
N GLU A 157 -12.56 -1.86 -8.92
CA GLU A 157 -11.46 -1.66 -7.97
C GLU A 157 -11.59 -2.50 -6.71
N PHE A 158 -12.82 -2.68 -6.20
CA PHE A 158 -13.01 -3.10 -4.81
C PHE A 158 -13.84 -4.37 -4.62
N GLU A 159 -14.58 -4.86 -5.63
CA GLU A 159 -15.42 -6.06 -5.47
C GLU A 159 -14.56 -7.28 -5.12
N TRP A 160 -13.50 -7.52 -5.90
CA TRP A 160 -12.54 -8.60 -5.61
C TRP A 160 -11.88 -8.43 -4.22
N TRP A 161 -11.67 -7.20 -3.78
CA TRP A 161 -11.02 -6.92 -2.50
C TRP A 161 -11.96 -7.20 -1.33
N TRP A 162 -13.24 -6.85 -1.46
CA TRP A 162 -14.27 -7.20 -0.47
C TRP A 162 -14.44 -8.71 -0.35
N GLU A 163 -14.46 -9.43 -1.48
CA GLU A 163 -14.49 -10.90 -1.48
C GLU A 163 -13.27 -11.49 -0.76
N GLU A 164 -12.09 -10.92 -0.98
CA GLU A 164 -10.86 -11.37 -0.32
C GLU A 164 -10.92 -11.16 1.19
N VAL A 165 -11.31 -9.96 1.64
CA VAL A 165 -11.41 -9.63 3.08
C VAL A 165 -12.46 -10.49 3.79
N MET A 166 -13.61 -10.73 3.16
CA MET A 166 -14.67 -11.57 3.74
C MET A 166 -14.22 -13.02 3.94
N LYS A 167 -13.47 -13.59 2.99
CA LYS A 167 -12.89 -14.95 3.16
C LYS A 167 -11.98 -15.04 4.38
N TYR A 168 -11.12 -14.02 4.58
CA TYR A 168 -10.25 -13.97 5.76
C TYR A 168 -11.04 -13.91 7.08
N GLU A 169 -12.18 -13.23 7.13
CA GLU A 169 -13.04 -13.16 8.32
C GLU A 169 -13.78 -14.49 8.60
N GLU A 170 -14.17 -15.20 7.55
CA GLU A 170 -14.77 -16.54 7.65
C GLU A 170 -13.75 -17.58 8.16
N ASP A 171 -12.52 -17.56 7.62
CA ASP A 171 -11.45 -18.49 7.99
C ASP A 171 -10.92 -18.27 9.42
N THR A 172 -11.05 -17.05 9.95
CA THR A 172 -10.57 -16.68 11.29
C THR A 172 -11.67 -16.64 12.35
N SER A 173 -12.92 -16.92 11.97
CA SER A 173 -14.03 -17.01 12.90
C SER A 173 -13.91 -18.26 13.80
N PRO A 174 -14.08 -18.15 15.14
CA PRO A 174 -13.87 -19.26 16.09
C PRO A 174 -14.83 -20.46 16.00
N GLY A 175 -15.52 -20.64 14.86
CA GLY A 175 -16.57 -21.64 14.67
C GLY A 175 -16.29 -22.69 13.59
N ASN A 176 -15.15 -22.63 12.88
CA ASN A 176 -14.84 -23.58 11.79
C ASN A 176 -13.73 -24.60 12.12
N SER A 177 -13.39 -24.75 13.41
CA SER A 177 -12.61 -25.90 13.87
C SER A 177 -13.52 -27.13 14.05
N ASP A 178 -14.17 -27.56 12.98
CA ASP A 178 -14.74 -28.89 12.90
C ASP A 178 -13.74 -29.81 12.19
N ASP A 179 -13.16 -30.71 12.99
CA ASP A 179 -12.70 -32.04 12.64
C ASP A 179 -11.96 -32.23 11.29
N GLN A 180 -10.63 -32.26 11.37
CA GLN A 180 -9.87 -33.23 10.58
C GLN A 180 -8.99 -34.08 11.50
N LYS A 181 -9.49 -35.31 11.70
CA LYS A 181 -8.75 -36.48 12.19
C LYS A 181 -7.55 -36.81 11.30
#